data_AF-A0A4Z1JG31-F1
#
_entry.id   AF-A0A4Z1JG31-F1
#
_cell.length_a   1.000
_cell.length_b   1.000
_cell.length_c   1.000
_cell.angle_alpha   90.00
_cell.angle_beta   90.00
_cell.angle_gamma   90.00
#
_symmetry.space_group_name_H-M   'P 1'
#
loop_
_entity.id
_entity.type
_entity.pdbx_description
1 polymer ?
#
loop_
_entity_poly.entity_id
_entity_poly.type
_entity_poly.pdbx_seq_one_letter_code
_entity_poly.pdbx_strand_id
1 'polypeptide(L)'
;MSNPPVYEYLPLKNEKYEIRVLSILAGPDESPVRCEMKTMSLVDKCMGDYTALSYCWGSSPEQSVIWIDNIRAPKHGNWTGMD
;
A
#
# COMPACT_ATOMS: atom_id res chain seq x y z
N MET A 1 -10.65 13.00 -22.23
CA MET A 1 -10.69 12.72 -20.78
C MET A 1 -9.40 11.99 -20.44
N SER A 2 -8.57 12.52 -19.54
CA SER A 2 -7.32 11.87 -19.13
C SER A 2 -7.61 10.74 -18.15
N ASN A 3 -6.91 9.61 -18.27
CA ASN A 3 -6.98 8.55 -17.27
C ASN A 3 -6.53 9.10 -15.90
N PRO A 4 -7.14 8.64 -14.78
CA PRO A 4 -6.66 9.00 -13.47
C PRO A 4 -5.19 8.53 -13.32
N PRO A 5 -4.36 9.29 -12.58
CA PRO A 5 -3.01 8.85 -12.28
C PRO A 5 -3.05 7.45 -11.66
N VAL A 6 -2.08 6.62 -12.01
CA VAL A 6 -1.89 5.28 -11.47
C VAL A 6 -0.69 5.36 -10.53
N TYR A 7 -0.78 4.66 -9.40
CA TYR A 7 0.34 4.62 -8.46
C TYR A 7 1.55 3.94 -9.14
N GLU A 8 2.67 4.65 -9.22
CA GLU A 8 3.92 4.16 -9.80
C GLU A 8 4.84 3.62 -8.70
N TYR A 9 5.33 2.40 -8.88
CA TYR A 9 6.27 1.80 -7.95
C TYR A 9 7.67 2.40 -8.13
N LEU A 10 8.25 2.87 -7.03
CA LEU A 10 9.66 3.25 -6.95
C LEU A 10 10.42 2.29 -6.00
N PRO A 11 11.66 1.89 -6.28
CA PRO A 11 12.45 1.11 -5.33
C PRO A 11 12.71 1.87 -4.02
N LEU A 12 12.79 1.14 -2.90
CA LEU A 12 13.23 1.68 -1.61
C LEU A 12 14.76 1.83 -1.59
N LYS A 13 15.25 2.86 -0.90
CA LYS A 13 16.69 3.07 -0.73
C LYS A 13 17.22 2.29 0.48
N ASN A 14 17.94 1.20 0.21
CA ASN A 14 18.53 0.34 1.24
C ASN A 14 19.52 1.10 2.12
N GLU A 15 20.31 2.00 1.55
CA GLU A 15 21.29 2.83 2.26
C GLU A 15 20.64 3.81 3.26
N LYS A 16 19.34 4.07 3.09
CA LYS A 16 18.53 4.89 4.00
C LYS A 16 17.62 4.06 4.91
N TYR A 17 17.69 2.72 4.82
CA TYR A 17 16.81 1.81 5.53
C TYR A 17 15.33 2.16 5.33
N GLU A 18 14.96 2.52 4.10
CA GLU A 18 13.61 2.98 3.79
C GLU A 18 12.59 1.84 3.87
N ILE A 19 11.43 2.14 4.44
CA ILE A 19 10.20 1.35 4.40
C ILE A 19 9.04 2.24 3.96
N ARG A 20 7.92 1.60 3.59
CA ARG A 20 6.63 2.25 3.39
C ARG A 20 5.68 1.85 4.50
N VAL A 21 5.13 2.84 5.19
CA VAL A 21 4.03 2.64 6.13
C VAL A 21 2.74 3.16 5.50
N LEU A 22 1.72 2.31 5.54
CA LEU A 22 0.39 2.59 5.04
C LEU A 22 -0.51 2.97 6.22
N SER A 23 -1.03 4.19 6.22
CA SER A 23 -2.02 4.64 7.20
C SER A 23 -3.41 4.40 6.62
N ILE A 24 -4.18 3.49 7.23
CA ILE A 24 -5.56 3.22 6.82
C ILE A 24 -6.44 4.33 7.38
N LEU A 25 -7.16 5.05 6.50
CA LEU A 25 -8.04 6.14 6.89
C LEU A 25 -9.41 5.58 7.31
N ALA A 26 -10.01 6.21 8.32
CA ALA A 26 -11.37 5.90 8.72
C ALA A 26 -12.36 6.23 7.59
N GLY A 27 -13.34 5.36 7.39
CA GLY A 27 -14.40 5.53 6.41
C GLY A 27 -15.62 4.67 6.77
N PRO A 28 -16.78 4.91 6.16
CA PRO A 28 -17.95 4.05 6.31
C PRO A 28 -17.65 2.60 5.90
N ASP A 29 -18.30 1.63 6.52
CA ASP A 29 -18.07 0.19 6.30
C ASP A 29 -18.16 -0.23 4.82
N GLU A 30 -19.08 0.37 4.06
CA GLU A 30 -19.31 0.07 2.64
C GLU A 30 -18.42 0.90 1.68
N SER A 31 -17.60 1.80 2.21
CA SER A 31 -16.73 2.65 1.39
C SER A 31 -15.43 1.94 1.00
N PRO A 32 -14.86 2.24 -0.18
CA PRO A 32 -13.54 1.73 -0.54
C PRO A 32 -12.48 2.11 0.49
N VAL A 33 -11.56 1.19 0.77
CA VAL A 33 -10.44 1.45 1.68
C VAL A 33 -9.59 2.60 1.13
N ARG A 34 -9.38 3.63 1.96
CA ARG A 34 -8.51 4.76 1.66
C ARG A 34 -7.30 4.71 2.57
N CYS A 35 -6.15 5.01 2.00
CA CYS A 35 -4.89 5.01 2.70
C CYS A 35 -4.04 6.22 2.32
N GLU A 36 -3.16 6.59 3.24
CA GLU A 36 -2.01 7.45 2.96
C GLU A 36 -0.73 6.61 3.02
N MET A 37 0.21 6.87 2.12
CA MET A 37 1.51 6.18 2.14
C MET A 37 2.63 7.14 2.49
N LYS A 38 3.49 6.72 3.41
CA LYS A 38 4.69 7.46 3.80
C LYS A 38 5.92 6.59 3.62
N THR A 39 6.91 7.11 2.91
CA THR A 39 8.26 6.53 2.90
C THR A 39 9.04 7.10 4.07
N MET A 40 9.63 6.24 4.87
CA MET A 40 10.30 6.58 6.13
C MET A 40 11.48 5.65 6.39
N SER A 41 12.40 6.05 7.26
CA SER A 41 13.57 5.23 7.61
C SER A 41 13.31 4.41 8.86
N LEU A 42 13.60 3.10 8.83
CA LEU A 42 13.47 2.20 9.98
C LEU A 42 14.31 2.60 11.19
N VAL A 43 15.41 3.34 10.96
CA VAL A 43 16.37 3.71 12.00
C VAL A 43 16.17 5.14 12.51
N ASP A 44 15.17 5.85 11.99
CA ASP A 44 14.80 7.17 12.50
C ASP A 44 14.16 7.04 13.89
N LYS A 45 14.71 7.77 14.87
CA LYS A 45 14.21 7.76 16.26
C LYS A 45 12.99 8.64 16.46
N CYS A 46 12.71 9.55 15.52
CA CYS A 46 11.51 10.40 15.53
C CYS A 46 10.30 9.69 14.92
N MET A 47 10.44 8.41 14.61
CA MET A 47 9.43 7.61 13.96
C MET A 47 8.27 7.32 14.92
N GLY A 48 7.04 7.62 14.48
CA GLY A 48 5.84 7.25 15.21
C GLY A 48 5.63 5.72 15.22
N ASP A 49 4.73 5.27 16.09
CA ASP A 49 4.40 3.85 16.19
C ASP A 49 3.78 3.32 14.90
N TYR A 50 4.12 2.08 14.56
CA TYR A 50 3.52 1.33 13.47
C TYR A 50 3.32 -0.11 13.90
N THR A 51 2.32 -0.77 13.32
CA THR A 51 2.07 -2.19 13.54
C THR A 51 2.32 -2.94 12.25
N ALA A 52 3.20 -3.93 12.30
CA ALA A 52 3.37 -4.86 11.20
C ALA A 52 2.17 -5.82 11.15
N LEU A 53 1.52 -5.90 9.99
CA LEU A 53 0.41 -6.84 9.77
C LEU A 53 0.98 -8.11 9.11
N SER A 54 0.71 -9.25 9.73
CA SER A 54 0.97 -10.56 9.14
C SER A 54 -0.34 -11.14 8.62
N TYR A 55 -0.38 -11.52 7.34
CA TYR A 55 -1.54 -12.15 6.73
C TYR A 55 -1.09 -13.28 5.81
N CYS A 56 -1.96 -14.27 5.63
CA CYS A 56 -1.80 -15.28 4.60
C CYS A 56 -2.52 -14.80 3.33
N TRP A 57 -1.87 -14.94 2.18
CA TRP A 57 -2.53 -14.72 0.90
C TRP A 57 -3.61 -15.79 0.72
N GLY A 58 -4.85 -15.36 0.52
CA GLY A 58 -5.98 -16.23 0.21
C GLY A 58 -6.53 -15.94 -1.18
N SER A 59 -7.19 -16.93 -1.79
CA SER A 59 -7.91 -16.80 -3.05
C SER A 59 -9.34 -16.29 -2.82
N SER A 60 -9.48 -15.10 -2.21
CA SER A 60 -10.79 -14.47 -2.16
C SER A 60 -11.18 -14.01 -3.57
N PRO A 61 -12.36 -14.39 -4.09
CA PRO A 61 -12.87 -13.84 -5.35
C PRO A 61 -13.30 -12.38 -5.20
N GLU A 62 -13.52 -11.91 -3.97
CA GLU A 62 -13.91 -10.54 -3.68
C GLU A 62 -12.70 -9.62 -3.74
N GLN A 63 -12.71 -8.72 -4.71
CA GLN A 63 -11.65 -7.75 -4.94
C GLN A 63 -12.14 -6.36 -4.57
N SER A 64 -11.56 -5.78 -3.52
CA SER A 64 -11.85 -4.40 -3.14
C SER A 64 -10.83 -3.43 -3.76
N VAL A 65 -11.31 -2.25 -4.14
CA VAL A 65 -10.45 -1.16 -4.61
C VAL A 65 -9.83 -0.46 -3.40
N ILE A 66 -8.51 -0.28 -3.43
CA ILE A 66 -7.78 0.53 -2.46
C ILE A 66 -7.31 1.82 -3.15
N TRP A 67 -7.48 2.93 -2.45
CA TRP A 67 -7.00 4.24 -2.87
C TRP A 67 -5.83 4.66 -1.97
N ILE A 68 -4.72 5.07 -2.57
CA ILE A 68 -3.52 5.55 -1.88
C ILE A 68 -3.30 6.99 -2.30
N ASP A 69 -3.34 7.95 -1.38
CA ASP A 69 -3.15 9.38 -1.67
C ASP A 69 -4.10 9.89 -2.80
N ASN A 70 -5.36 9.43 -2.78
CA ASN A 70 -6.39 9.64 -3.81
C ASN A 70 -6.06 9.06 -5.21
N ILE A 71 -5.03 8.25 -5.33
CA ILE A 71 -4.63 7.53 -6.53
C ILE A 71 -5.11 6.09 -6.42
N ARG A 72 -5.70 5.56 -7.49
CA ARG A 72 -6.13 4.15 -7.52
C ARG A 72 -4.89 3.26 -7.60
N ALA A 73 -4.71 2.37 -6.63
CA ALA A 73 -3.66 1.36 -6.71
C ALA A 73 -4.01 0.35 -7.81
N PRO A 74 -3.12 0.11 -8.79
CA PRO A 74 -3.38 -0.86 -9.84
C PRO A 74 -3.42 -2.28 -9.25
N LYS A 75 -4.24 -3.14 -9.84
CA LYS A 75 -4.13 -4.58 -9.60
C LYS A 75 -2.76 -5.01 -10.11
N HIS A 76 -1.91 -5.56 -9.26
CA HIS A 76 -0.74 -6.27 -9.77
C HIS A 76 -1.27 -7.45 -10.58
N GLY A 77 -0.96 -7.49 -11.88
CA GLY A 77 -1.34 -8.59 -12.75
C GLY A 77 -0.84 -9.91 -12.16
N ASN A 78 -1.65 -10.96 -12.31
CA ASN A 78 -1.45 -12.32 -11.84
C ASN A 78 0.03 -12.62 -11.52
N TRP A 79 0.35 -12.73 -10.23
CA TRP A 79 1.53 -13.46 -9.81
C TRP A 79 1.36 -14.90 -10.27
N THR A 80 1.87 -15.23 -11.46
CA THR A 80 2.13 -16.61 -11.84
C THR A 80 3.37 -17.01 -11.05
N GLY A 81 3.16 -17.60 -9.87
CA GLY A 81 4.23 -18.30 -9.19
C GLY A 81 4.91 -19.21 -10.21
N MET A 82 6.18 -18.95 -10.49
CA MET A 82 7.03 -19.96 -11.08
C MET A 82 7.47 -20.87 -9.93
N ASP A 83 7.39 -22.17 -10.22
CA ASP A 83 7.76 -23.30 -9.37
C ASP A 83 9.10 -23.15 -8.64
#